data_AF-A0A359E3P6-F1
#
_entry.id   AF-A0A359E3P6-F1
#
_cell.length_a   1.000
_cell.length_b   1.000
_cell.length_c   1.000
_cell.angle_alpha   90.00
_cell.angle_beta   90.00
_cell.angle_gamma   90.00
#
_symmetry.space_group_name_H-M   'P 1'
#
loop_
_entity.id
_entity.type
_entity.pdbx_description
1 polymer ?
#
loop_
_entity_poly.entity_id
_entity_poly.type
_entity_poly.pdbx_seq_one_letter_code
_entity_poly.pdbx_strand_id
1 'polypeptide(L)' 'DNEGNVPTGELQGLYYEQRASAGLIISEGSQISEKAIGYINTPGIHTQEQVEGWKEVTERVHNAGGKIFLQLWHVGR' A
#
# COMPACT_ATOMS: atom_id res chain seq x y z
N ASP A 1 14.31 8.83 -3.28
CA ASP A 1 13.42 9.35 -2.24
C ASP A 1 11.98 9.34 -2.74
N ASN A 2 11.07 8.72 -1.97
CA ASN A 2 9.65 8.59 -2.33
C ASN A 2 8.86 9.75 -1.69
N GLU A 3 9.08 10.98 -2.17
CA GLU A 3 8.50 12.19 -1.56
C GLU A 3 6.96 12.17 -1.51
N GLY A 4 6.31 11.52 -2.49
CA GLY A 4 4.86 11.40 -2.56
C GLY A 4 4.24 10.30 -1.68
N ASN A 5 5.07 9.52 -0.97
CA ASN A 5 4.63 8.32 -0.23
C ASN A 5 3.79 7.37 -1.10
N VAL A 6 4.16 7.24 -2.38
CA VAL A 6 3.45 6.43 -3.36
C VAL A 6 3.99 5.00 -3.30
N PRO A 7 3.17 3.97 -3.06
CA PRO A 7 3.61 2.58 -3.22
C PRO A 7 3.89 2.28 -4.69
N THR A 8 4.88 1.46 -5.00
CA THR A 8 5.22 1.13 -6.40
C THR A 8 4.92 -0.33 -6.71
N GLY A 9 4.50 -0.60 -7.96
CA GLY A 9 4.34 -1.96 -8.45
C GLY A 9 5.65 -2.76 -8.45
N GLU A 10 6.80 -2.11 -8.64
CA GLU A 10 8.11 -2.78 -8.72
C GLU A 10 8.62 -3.29 -7.37
N LEU A 11 8.40 -2.55 -6.28
CA LEU A 11 8.88 -2.92 -4.95
C LEU A 11 7.78 -3.52 -4.08
N GLN A 12 6.80 -2.71 -3.67
CA GLN A 12 5.70 -3.19 -2.81
C GLN A 12 4.85 -4.23 -3.55
N GLY A 13 4.55 -3.99 -4.83
CA GLY A 13 3.77 -4.91 -5.65
C GLY A 13 4.41 -6.30 -5.75
N LEU A 14 5.70 -6.37 -6.08
CA LEU A 14 6.46 -7.63 -6.11
C LEU A 14 6.53 -8.28 -4.71
N TYR A 15 6.72 -7.48 -3.65
CA TYR A 15 6.75 -7.97 -2.28
C TYR A 15 5.44 -8.66 -1.88
N TYR A 16 4.29 -8.08 -2.23
CA TYR A 16 2.98 -8.68 -1.92
C TYR A 16 2.61 -9.83 -2.85
N GLU A 17 2.99 -9.76 -4.13
CA GLU A 17 2.79 -10.85 -5.10
C GLU A 17 3.45 -12.15 -4.63
N GLN A 18 4.68 -12.07 -4.12
CA GLN A 18 5.40 -13.21 -3.53
C GLN A 18 4.65 -13.88 -2.35
N ARG A 19 3.68 -13.16 -1.75
CA ARG A 19 2.89 -13.58 -0.58
C ARG A 19 1.42 -13.86 -0.92
N ALA A 20 1.05 -13.80 -2.20
CA ALA A 20 -0.34 -13.94 -2.66
C ALA A 20 -0.98 -15.31 -2.33
N SER A 21 -0.19 -16.30 -1.92
CA SER A 21 -0.70 -17.59 -1.44
C SER A 21 -1.36 -17.54 -0.06
N ALA A 22 -1.21 -16.44 0.69
CA ALA A 22 -1.95 -16.23 1.93
C ALA A 22 -3.46 -16.13 1.66
N GLY A 23 -4.28 -16.65 2.57
CA GLY A 23 -5.75 -16.60 2.41
C GLY A 23 -6.30 -15.17 2.35
N LEU A 24 -5.67 -14.24 3.08
CA LEU A 24 -5.88 -12.80 3.00
C LEU A 24 -4.59 -12.10 3.43
N ILE A 25 -4.11 -11.15 2.63
CA ILE A 25 -3.05 -10.21 3.01
C ILE A 25 -3.71 -8.97 3.63
N ILE A 26 -3.10 -8.47 4.70
CA ILE A 26 -3.37 -7.11 5.21
C ILE A 26 -2.09 -6.31 4.94
N SER A 27 -2.22 -5.17 4.29
CA SER A 27 -1.06 -4.32 3.95
C SER A 27 -0.40 -3.75 5.20
N GLU A 28 0.79 -3.17 5.02
CA GLU A 28 1.31 -2.14 5.91
C GLU A 28 0.32 -0.96 6.09
N GLY A 29 0.54 -0.14 7.12
CA GLY A 29 -0.34 1.00 7.41
C GLY A 29 -0.29 2.08 6.33
N SER A 30 -1.45 2.45 5.79
CA SER A 30 -1.63 3.46 4.76
C SER A 30 -2.31 4.72 5.28
N GLN A 31 -1.64 5.86 5.15
CA GLN A 31 -2.08 7.12 5.74
C GLN A 31 -3.31 7.68 5.02
N ILE A 32 -4.37 8.00 5.77
CA ILE A 32 -5.62 8.54 5.24
C ILE A 32 -5.58 10.06 4.94
N SER A 33 -4.51 10.75 5.33
CA SER A 33 -4.30 12.19 5.08
C SER A 33 -2.85 12.58 5.39
N GLU A 34 -2.45 13.79 5.02
CA GLU A 34 -1.16 14.37 5.45
C GLU A 34 -1.02 14.45 6.98
N LYS A 35 -2.13 14.68 7.71
CA LYS A 35 -2.13 14.74 9.18
C LYS A 35 -2.00 13.36 9.85
N ALA A 36 -2.25 12.30 9.09
CA ALA A 36 -2.15 10.93 9.57
C ALA A 36 -0.70 10.39 9.57
N ILE A 37 0.26 11.14 9.01
CA ILE A 37 1.66 10.74 8.87
C ILE A 37 2.36 10.77 10.24
N GLY A 38 3.02 9.67 10.60
CA GLY A 38 3.91 9.60 11.78
C GLY A 38 5.25 8.92 11.57
N TYR A 39 5.42 8.25 10.43
CA TYR A 39 6.65 7.54 10.08
C TYR A 39 7.05 7.85 8.64
N ILE A 40 8.33 8.13 8.45
CA ILE A 40 8.91 8.30 7.11
C ILE A 40 8.75 7.02 6.30
N ASN A 41 8.61 7.16 4.98
CA ASN A 41 8.52 6.04 4.03
C ASN A 41 7.35 5.07 4.29
N THR A 42 6.24 5.55 4.86
CA THR A 42 5.00 4.77 4.92
C THR A 42 4.03 5.26 3.84
N PRO A 43 3.36 4.36 3.10
CA PRO A 43 2.53 4.75 1.97
C PRO A 43 1.27 5.51 2.39
N GLY A 44 0.76 6.36 1.51
CA GLY A 44 -0.54 7.04 1.68
C GLY A 44 -1.66 6.41 0.85
N ILE A 45 -2.90 6.88 1.03
CA ILE A 45 -4.07 6.58 0.17
C ILE A 45 -5.01 7.79 0.04
N HIS A 46 -4.46 9.01 0.10
CA HIS A 46 -5.21 10.26 0.10
C HIS A 46 -4.92 11.17 -1.09
N THR A 47 -3.96 10.82 -1.95
CA THR A 47 -3.73 11.49 -3.23
C THR A 47 -4.05 10.55 -4.40
N GLN A 48 -4.29 11.12 -5.58
CA GLN A 48 -4.55 10.31 -6.78
C GLN A 48 -3.34 9.43 -7.14
N GLU A 49 -2.13 9.95 -7.00
CA GLU A 49 -0.88 9.22 -7.29
C GLU A 49 -0.73 8.00 -6.37
N GLN A 50 -1.06 8.15 -5.09
CA GLN A 50 -1.07 7.04 -4.14
C GLN A 50 -2.12 5.99 -4.51
N VAL A 51 -3.30 6.41 -4.95
CA VAL A 51 -4.35 5.50 -5.44
C VAL A 51 -3.87 4.72 -6.66
N GLU A 52 -3.24 5.36 -7.64
CA GLU A 52 -2.68 4.68 -8.80
C GLU A 52 -1.57 3.69 -8.41
N GLY A 53 -0.67 4.07 -7.50
CA GLY A 53 0.34 3.15 -6.98
C GLY A 53 -0.26 1.93 -6.28
N TRP A 54 -1.31 2.11 -5.47
CA TRP A 54 -2.00 0.99 -4.83
C TRP A 54 -2.73 0.09 -5.82
N LYS A 55 -3.27 0.63 -6.92
CA LYS A 55 -3.86 -0.20 -7.97
C LYS A 55 -2.84 -1.18 -8.54
N GLU A 56 -1.63 -0.72 -8.87
CA GLU A 56 -0.55 -1.61 -9.34
C GLU A 56 -0.24 -2.73 -8.34
N VAL A 57 -0.16 -2.39 -7.04
CA VAL A 57 0.07 -3.38 -5.98
C VAL A 57 -1.05 -4.42 -5.94
N THR A 58 -2.31 -3.96 -5.89
CA THR A 58 -3.47 -4.86 -5.81
C THR A 58 -3.63 -5.71 -7.07
N GLU A 59 -3.34 -5.16 -8.25
CA GLU A 59 -3.38 -5.88 -9.53
C GLU A 59 -2.39 -7.04 -9.53
N ARG A 60 -1.16 -6.84 -9.08
CA ARG A 60 -0.17 -7.93 -8.97
C ARG A 60 -0.62 -9.03 -8.02
N VAL A 61 -1.18 -8.68 -6.86
CA VAL A 61 -1.73 -9.67 -5.91
C VAL A 61 -2.89 -10.45 -6.54
N HIS A 62 -3.81 -9.77 -7.20
CA HIS A 62 -4.97 -10.41 -7.84
C HIS A 62 -4.57 -11.27 -9.03
N ASN A 63 -3.59 -10.86 -9.83
CA ASN A 63 -3.06 -11.65 -10.95
C ASN A 63 -2.39 -12.94 -10.46
N ALA A 64 -1.81 -12.93 -9.25
CA ALA A 64 -1.31 -14.13 -8.58
C ALA A 64 -2.39 -14.94 -7.83
N GLY A 65 -3.67 -14.57 -7.95
CA GLY A 65 -4.81 -15.27 -7.33
C GLY A 65 -5.02 -14.96 -5.84
N GLY A 66 -4.30 -13.98 -5.30
CA GLY A 66 -4.37 -13.59 -3.89
C GLY A 66 -5.51 -12.61 -3.60
N LYS A 67 -5.66 -12.27 -2.31
CA LYS A 67 -6.57 -11.23 -1.81
C LYS A 67 -5.83 -10.31 -0.87
N ILE A 68 -6.08 -9.00 -0.95
CA ILE A 68 -5.45 -8.00 -0.10
C ILE A 68 -6.46 -6.99 0.43
N PHE A 69 -6.25 -6.57 1.67
CA PHE A 69 -6.99 -5.49 2.32
C PHE A 69 -6.03 -4.40 2.77
N LEU A 70 -6.40 -3.14 2.53
CA LEU A 70 -5.58 -2.00 2.90
C LEU A 70 -5.82 -1.59 4.36
N GLN A 71 -4.78 -1.64 5.20
CA GLN A 71 -4.86 -1.16 6.58
C GLN A 71 -4.82 0.38 6.60
N LEU A 72 -5.99 1.00 6.77
CA LEU A 72 -6.08 2.46 6.91
C LEU A 72 -5.54 2.91 8.26
N TRP A 73 -4.71 3.96 8.24
CA TRP A 73 -3.97 4.39 9.41
C TRP A 73 -4.05 5.90 9.64
N HIS A 74 -4.20 6.27 10.91
CA HIS A 74 -3.91 7.60 11.45
C HIS A 74 -3.10 7.42 12.74
N VAL A 75 -1.87 7.95 12.78
CA VAL A 75 -0.97 7.76 13.93
C VAL A 75 -1.41 8.54 15.17
N GLY A 76 -1.90 9.78 14.97
CA GLY A 76 -2.36 10.68 16.03
C GLY A 76 -1.26 11.18 17.00
N ARG A 77 -1.74 11.82 18.08
CA ARG A 77 -1.32 11.84 19.49
C ARG A 77 -1.99 13.03 20.20
#